data_AF-A0A931PNU2-F1
#
_entry.id   AF-A0A931PNU2-F1
#
_cell.length_a   1.000
_cell.length_b   1.000
_cell.length_c   1.000
_cell.angle_alpha   90.00
_cell.angle_beta   90.00
_cell.angle_gamma   90.00
#
_symmetry.space_group_name_H-M   'P 1'
#
loop_
_entity.id
_entity.type
_entity.pdbx_description
1 polymer ?
#
loop_
_entity_poly.entity_id
_entity_poly.type
_entity_poly.pdbx_seq_one_letter_code
_entity_poly.pdbx_strand_id
1 'polypeptide(L)'
;METIVALPGEGIGLEVVDATCELIAAAGMPVKILTPPQTEGPGSRVPEATRRACREADALARVYRDGKTLTPDQGGTATTKQMAAAVLAAYRNQ
;
A
#
# COMPACT_ATOMS: atom_id res chain seq x y z
N MET A 1 -16.14 -2.20 -7.83
CA MET A 1 -14.95 -1.40 -8.17
C MET A 1 -14.10 -1.35 -6.92
N GLU A 2 -12.93 -1.97 -6.97
CA GLU A 2 -12.07 -2.08 -5.80
C GLU A 2 -11.19 -0.85 -5.65
N THR A 3 -10.85 -0.51 -4.41
CA THR A 3 -9.98 0.63 -4.11
C THR A 3 -8.57 0.16 -3.79
N ILE A 4 -7.59 0.62 -4.57
CA ILE A 4 -6.17 0.42 -4.31
C ILE A 4 -5.64 1.68 -3.64
N VAL A 5 -5.08 1.53 -2.44
CA VAL A 5 -4.38 2.62 -1.75
C VAL A 5 -2.91 2.59 -2.16
N ALA A 6 -2.48 3.61 -2.89
CA ALA A 6 -1.11 3.73 -3.38
C ALA A 6 -0.27 4.54 -2.38
N LEU A 7 0.77 3.91 -1.81
CA LEU A 7 1.68 4.51 -0.85
C LEU A 7 3.05 4.72 -1.51
N PRO A 8 3.37 5.94 -2.00
CA PRO A 8 4.64 6.20 -2.68
C PRO A 8 5.88 6.08 -1.80
N GLY A 9 5.77 6.32 -0.49
CA GLY A 9 6.91 6.27 0.41
C GLY A 9 7.83 7.47 0.19
N GLU A 10 9.15 7.22 0.12
CA GLU A 10 10.17 8.28 0.06
C GLU A 10 11.07 8.15 -1.18
N GLY A 11 11.81 9.22 -1.50
CA GLY A 11 12.76 9.27 -2.61
C GLY A 11 12.07 9.05 -3.97
N ILE A 12 12.69 8.23 -4.83
CA ILE A 12 12.17 7.95 -6.18
C ILE A 12 10.80 7.25 -6.18
N GLY A 13 10.35 6.71 -5.04
CA GLY A 13 9.04 6.07 -4.91
C GLY A 13 7.89 7.00 -5.26
N LEU A 14 8.04 8.31 -5.01
CA LEU A 14 7.05 9.33 -5.37
C LEU A 14 6.80 9.35 -6.90
N GLU A 15 7.87 9.44 -7.69
CA GLU A 15 7.79 9.49 -9.15
C GLU A 15 7.34 8.15 -9.75
N VAL A 16 7.86 7.04 -9.21
CA VAL A 16 7.55 5.70 -9.72
C VAL A 16 6.09 5.32 -9.48
N VAL A 17 5.55 5.63 -8.29
CA VAL A 17 4.15 5.31 -7.98
C VAL A 17 3.20 6.20 -8.76
N ASP A 18 3.49 7.48 -8.92
CA ASP A 18 2.69 8.39 -9.75
C ASP A 18 2.58 7.89 -11.20
N ALA A 19 3.71 7.63 -11.84
CA ALA A 19 3.76 7.07 -13.21
C ALA A 19 3.03 5.73 -13.32
N THR A 20 3.11 4.88 -12.29
CA THR A 20 2.38 3.61 -12.25
C THR A 20 0.87 3.82 -12.17
N CYS A 21 0.41 4.80 -11.39
CA CYS A 21 -1.00 5.12 -11.26
C CYS A 21 -1.57 5.64 -12.59
N GLU A 22 -0.84 6.50 -13.29
CA GLU A 22 -1.20 6.97 -14.64
C GLU A 22 -1.33 5.81 -15.64
N LEU A 23 -0.37 4.87 -15.63
CA LEU A 23 -0.39 3.68 -16.49
C LEU A 23 -1.62 2.79 -16.22
N ILE A 24 -1.94 2.55 -14.94
CA ILE A 24 -3.12 1.74 -14.57
C ILE A 24 -4.42 2.41 -15.04
N ALA A 25 -4.53 3.73 -14.88
CA ALA A 25 -5.68 4.50 -15.35
C ALA A 25 -5.80 4.46 -16.88
N ALA A 26 -4.70 4.67 -17.61
CA ALA A 26 -4.65 4.63 -19.06
C ALA A 26 -4.94 3.23 -19.63
N ALA A 27 -4.57 2.17 -18.91
CA ALA A 27 -4.88 0.79 -19.26
C ALA A 27 -6.37 0.43 -19.09
N GLY A 28 -7.20 1.34 -18.55
CA GLY A 28 -8.64 1.12 -18.39
C GLY A 28 -8.99 0.06 -17.33
N MET A 29 -8.10 -0.18 -16.37
CA MET A 29 -8.37 -1.15 -15.31
C MET A 29 -9.52 -0.65 -14.42
N PRO A 30 -10.52 -1.50 -14.07
CA PRO A 30 -11.71 -1.10 -13.32
C PRO A 30 -11.43 -0.99 -11.80
N VAL A 31 -10.38 -0.24 -11.43
CA VAL A 31 -9.93 -0.01 -10.07
C VAL A 31 -9.94 1.49 -9.77
N LYS A 32 -10.31 1.84 -8.54
CA LYS A 32 -10.17 3.21 -8.03
C LYS A 32 -8.82 3.29 -7.32
N ILE A 33 -7.92 4.15 -7.78
CA ILE A 33 -6.67 4.43 -7.08
C ILE A 33 -6.87 5.61 -6.13
N LEU A 34 -6.40 5.46 -4.89
CA LEU A 34 -6.38 6.50 -3.87
C LEU A 34 -4.94 6.71 -3.40
N THR A 35 -4.42 7.92 -3.57
CA THR A 35 -3.11 8.36 -3.06
C THR A 35 -3.32 9.24 -1.83
N PRO A 36 -3.20 8.71 -0.60
CA PRO A 36 -3.43 9.46 0.62
C PRO A 36 -2.19 10.30 1.01
N PRO A 37 -2.33 11.23 1.99
CA PRO A 37 -1.24 12.10 2.44
C PRO A 37 0.04 11.33 2.81
N GLN A 38 1.19 11.88 2.40
CA GLN A 38 2.50 11.34 2.77
C GLN A 38 2.92 11.78 4.17
N THR A 39 3.93 11.09 4.70
CA THR A 39 4.65 11.50 5.91
C THR A 39 5.27 12.88 5.73
N GLU A 40 5.41 13.64 6.83
CA GLU A 40 6.03 14.98 6.78
C GLU A 40 7.54 14.93 6.55
N GLY A 41 8.15 13.74 6.75
CA GLY A 41 9.55 13.48 6.45
C GLY A 41 10.02 12.10 6.91
N PRO A 42 11.31 11.76 6.70
CA PRO A 42 11.88 10.48 7.05
C PRO A 42 11.68 10.09 8.52
N GLY A 43 11.13 8.89 8.74
CA GLY A 43 10.88 8.34 10.08
C GLY A 43 9.72 9.00 10.85
N SER A 44 9.00 9.94 10.24
CA SER A 44 7.80 10.51 10.85
C SER A 44 6.63 9.53 10.81
N ARG A 45 5.63 9.73 11.69
CA ARG A 45 4.46 8.83 11.74
C ARG A 45 3.63 8.99 10.47
N VAL A 46 3.17 7.85 9.96
CA VAL A 46 2.16 7.81 8.89
C VAL A 46 0.91 8.59 9.32
N PRO A 47 0.40 9.52 8.48
CA PRO A 47 -0.79 10.29 8.80
C PRO A 47 -2.00 9.41 9.12
N GLU A 48 -2.85 9.84 10.05
CA GLU A 48 -4.02 9.04 10.46
C GLU A 48 -5.01 8.82 9.30
N ALA A 49 -5.15 9.81 8.40
CA ALA A 49 -5.95 9.68 7.19
C ALA A 49 -5.46 8.54 6.29
N THR A 50 -4.14 8.38 6.16
CA THR A 50 -3.50 7.31 5.39
C THR A 50 -3.72 5.95 6.03
N ARG A 51 -3.54 5.85 7.35
CA ARG A 51 -3.83 4.62 8.10
C ARG A 51 -5.30 4.21 7.97
N ARG A 52 -6.22 5.18 8.02
CA ARG A 52 -7.66 4.96 7.82
C ARG A 52 -7.96 4.43 6.42
N ALA A 53 -7.43 5.06 5.38
CA ALA A 53 -7.58 4.60 3.99
C ALA A 53 -7.06 3.17 3.80
N CYS A 54 -5.89 2.85 4.35
CA CYS A 54 -5.32 1.50 4.31
C CYS A 54 -6.19 0.44 5.01
N ARG A 55 -6.86 0.80 6.11
CA ARG A 55 -7.78 -0.12 6.81
C ARG A 55 -9.07 -0.36 6.04
N GLU A 56 -9.53 0.65 5.31
CA GLU A 56 -10.70 0.56 4.42
C GLU A 56 -10.39 -0.23 3.13
N ALA A 57 -9.10 -0.38 2.77
CA ALA A 57 -8.66 -1.27 1.70
C ALA A 57 -8.53 -2.72 2.21
N ASP A 58 -9.53 -3.55 1.88
CA ASP A 58 -9.81 -4.86 2.49
C ASP A 58 -8.62 -5.83 2.63
N ALA A 59 -7.77 -5.96 1.61
CA ALA A 59 -6.70 -6.96 1.59
C ALA A 59 -5.52 -6.62 2.53
N LEU A 60 -5.23 -5.33 2.73
CA LEU A 60 -4.10 -4.88 3.54
C LEU A 60 -4.37 -5.11 5.03
N ALA A 61 -5.62 -4.86 5.47
CA ALA A 61 -6.03 -5.09 6.86
C ALA A 61 -5.85 -6.56 7.31
N ARG A 62 -6.02 -7.53 6.40
CA ARG A 62 -5.80 -8.95 6.68
C ARG A 62 -4.33 -9.27 6.94
N VAL A 63 -3.41 -8.72 6.14
CA VAL A 63 -1.96 -8.90 6.31
C VAL A 63 -1.45 -8.26 7.61
N TYR A 64 -1.91 -7.04 7.91
CA TYR A 64 -1.58 -6.38 9.18
C TYR A 64 -2.11 -7.14 10.40
N ARG A 65 -3.29 -7.78 10.30
CA ARG A 65 -3.85 -8.60 11.38
C ARG A 65 -3.08 -9.91 11.58
N ASP A 66 -2.59 -10.53 10.51
CA ASP A 66 -1.81 -11.77 10.58
C ASP A 66 -0.38 -11.51 11.13
N GLY A 67 0.20 -10.34 10.84
CA GLY A 67 1.49 -9.90 11.42
C GLY A 67 2.73 -10.66 10.93
N LYS A 68 2.56 -11.71 10.12
CA LYS A 68 3.65 -12.62 9.70
C LYS A 68 4.56 -12.07 8.61
N THR A 69 4.07 -11.13 7.80
CA THR A 69 4.78 -10.61 6.60
C THR A 69 5.03 -9.11 6.69
N LEU A 70 5.29 -8.63 7.91
CA LEU A 70 5.68 -7.25 8.17
C LEU A 70 7.16 -7.02 7.81
N THR A 71 7.45 -5.84 7.28
CA THR A 71 8.82 -5.40 6.96
C THR A 71 9.58 -4.94 8.22
N PRO A 72 10.92 -4.80 8.20
CA PRO A 72 11.72 -4.41 9.37
C PRO A 72 11.26 -3.12 10.05
N ASP A 73 10.88 -2.11 9.27
CA ASP A 73 10.35 -0.83 9.76
C ASP A 73 8.98 -0.97 10.44
N GLN A 74 8.26 -2.06 10.17
CA GLN A 74 6.97 -2.41 10.77
C GLN A 74 7.10 -3.48 11.87
N GLY A 75 8.33 -3.82 12.30
CA GLY A 75 8.59 -4.78 13.37
C GLY A 75 8.63 -6.26 12.94
N GLY A 76 8.75 -6.54 11.64
CA GLY A 76 8.92 -7.90 11.11
C GLY A 76 10.27 -8.13 10.42
N THR A 77 10.33 -9.16 9.57
CA THR A 77 11.56 -9.54 8.85
C THR A 77 11.33 -9.71 7.34
N ALA A 78 10.15 -9.36 6.83
CA ALA A 78 9.81 -9.55 5.43
C ALA A 78 10.41 -8.46 4.53
N THR A 79 10.73 -8.81 3.30
CA THR A 79 11.00 -7.82 2.25
C THR A 79 9.70 -7.20 1.75
N THR A 80 9.78 -6.02 1.13
CA THR A 80 8.65 -5.37 0.45
C THR A 80 7.95 -6.31 -0.54
N LYS A 81 8.72 -7.11 -1.29
CA LYS A 81 8.17 -8.09 -2.24
C LYS A 81 7.38 -9.20 -1.55
N GLN A 82 7.86 -9.69 -0.41
CA GLN A 82 7.14 -10.71 0.37
C GLN A 82 5.85 -10.16 0.97
N MET A 83 5.88 -8.94 1.51
CA MET A 83 4.67 -8.27 1.99
C MET A 83 3.65 -8.07 0.86
N ALA A 84 4.08 -7.57 -0.31
CA ALA A 84 3.21 -7.38 -1.47
C ALA A 84 2.58 -8.71 -1.95
N ALA A 85 3.36 -9.80 -1.99
CA ALA A 85 2.85 -11.13 -2.32
C ALA A 85 1.80 -11.63 -1.32
N ALA A 86 1.99 -11.36 -0.02
CA ALA A 86 1.02 -11.72 1.02
C ALA A 86 -0.29 -10.93 0.87
N VAL A 87 -0.21 -9.62 0.56
CA VAL A 87 -1.39 -8.80 0.27
C VAL A 87 -2.14 -9.34 -0.95
N LEU A 88 -1.42 -9.69 -2.02
CA LEU A 88 -2.01 -10.29 -3.22
C LEU A 88 -2.67 -11.65 -2.94
N ALA A 89 -2.06 -12.48 -2.09
CA ALA A 89 -2.66 -13.76 -1.68
C ALA A 89 -3.92 -13.55 -0.84
N ALA A 90 -3.89 -12.63 0.13
CA ALA A 90 -5.05 -12.29 0.96
C ALA A 90 -6.21 -11.71 0.13
N TYR A 91 -5.88 -10.96 -0.93
CA TYR A 91 -6.81 -10.44 -1.91
C TYR A 91 -7.47 -11.53 -2.76
N ARG A 92 -6.70 -12.52 -3.23
CA ARG A 92 -7.19 -13.64 -4.05
C ARG A 92 -8.04 -14.65 -3.28
N ASN A 93 -7.77 -14.79 -1.99
CA ASN A 93 -8.50 -15.69 -1.08
C ASN A 93 -9.65 -14.94 -0.37
N GLN A 94 -10.33 -14.05 -1.08
CA GLN A 94 -11.41 -13.21 -0.53
C GLN A 94 -12.56 -14.02 0.02
#